data_AF-A0A953KJB0-F1
#
_entry.id   AF-A0A953KJB0-F1
#
_cell.length_a   1.000
_cell.length_b   1.000
_cell.length_c   1.000
_cell.angle_alpha   90.00
_cell.angle_beta   90.00
_cell.angle_gamma   90.00
#
_symmetry.space_group_name_H-M   'P 1'
#
loop_
_entity.id
_entity.type
_entity.pdbx_description
1 polymer ?
#
loop_
_entity_poly.entity_id
_entity_poly.type
_entity_poly.pdbx_seq_one_letter_code
_entity_poly.pdbx_strand_id
1 'polypeptide(L)' 'MVEKLTPQQRQKFLNDHKNWQVLEKRDAIFRSFKFSNFSKAWGFMTQIALLAEKFDHHPEWFNVYNKVDIT' A
#
# COMPACT_ATOMS: atom_id res chain seq x y z
N MET A 1 -14.86 15.72 -0.62
CA MET A 1 -14.99 14.33 -0.17
C MET A 1 -14.62 13.45 -1.36
N VAL A 2 -13.69 12.50 -1.20
CA VAL A 2 -13.29 11.61 -2.30
C VAL A 2 -14.31 10.47 -2.39
N GLU A 3 -14.80 10.19 -3.59
CA GLU A 3 -15.75 9.10 -3.81
C GLU A 3 -15.05 7.74 -3.76
N LYS A 4 -15.72 6.75 -3.16
CA LYS A 4 -15.23 5.39 -3.12
C LYS A 4 -15.39 4.71 -4.49
N LEU A 5 -14.47 3.80 -4.80
CA LEU A 5 -14.53 3.00 -6.02
C LEU A 5 -15.82 2.15 -6.10
N THR A 6 -16.41 2.09 -7.28
CA THR A 6 -17.52 1.17 -7.60
C THR A 6 -17.03 -0.28 -7.66
N PRO A 7 -17.92 -1.29 -7.58
CA PRO A 7 -17.53 -2.70 -7.70
C PRO A 7 -16.76 -3.02 -8.98
N GLN A 8 -17.14 -2.42 -10.11
CA GLN A 8 -16.47 -2.63 -11.40
C GLN A 8 -15.06 -2.02 -11.40
N GLN A 9 -14.90 -0.82 -10.82
CA GLN A 9 -13.59 -0.17 -10.69
C GLN A 9 -12.66 -0.97 -9.75
N ARG A 10 -13.20 -1.49 -8.64
CA ARG A 10 -12.47 -2.37 -7.70
C ARG A 10 -11.98 -3.63 -8.40
N GLN A 11 -12.87 -4.32 -9.13
CA GLN A 11 -12.50 -5.55 -9.83
C GLN A 11 -11.42 -5.29 -10.88
N LYS A 12 -11.54 -4.20 -11.64
CA LYS A 12 -10.51 -3.80 -12.62
C LYS A 12 -9.16 -3.57 -11.93
N PHE A 13 -9.14 -2.78 -10.86
CA PHE A 13 -7.92 -2.52 -10.09
C PHE A 13 -7.27 -3.82 -9.59
N LEU A 14 -8.04 -4.73 -9.00
CA LEU A 14 -7.51 -6.00 -8.49
C LEU A 14 -6.99 -6.93 -9.60
N ASN A 15 -7.59 -6.89 -10.79
CA ASN A 15 -7.09 -7.63 -11.95
C ASN A 15 -5.73 -7.11 -12.44
N ASP A 16 -5.57 -5.78 -12.46
CA ASP A 16 -4.34 -5.11 -12.90
C ASP A 16 -3.23 -5.18 -11.83
N HIS A 17 -3.61 -5.37 -10.55
CA HIS A 17 -2.71 -5.30 -9.40
C HIS A 17 -2.76 -6.57 -8.53
N LYS A 18 -2.49 -7.73 -9.13
CA LYS A 18 -2.59 -9.07 -8.51
C LYS A 18 -1.84 -9.30 -7.19
N ASN A 19 -0.86 -8.44 -6.87
CA ASN A 19 -0.11 -8.54 -5.61
C ASN A 19 -0.77 -7.80 -4.44
N TRP A 20 -1.84 -7.05 -4.70
CA TRP A 20 -2.66 -6.40 -3.68
C TRP A 20 -3.87 -7.27 -3.37
N GLN A 21 -4.24 -7.31 -2.10
CA GLN A 21 -5.35 -8.11 -1.58
C GLN A 21 -6.36 -7.19 -0.90
N VAL A 22 -7.64 -7.55 -0.91
CA VAL A 22 -8.66 -6.83 -0.12
C VAL A 22 -8.62 -7.35 1.31
N LEU A 23 -8.70 -6.46 2.31
CA LEU A 23 -8.88 -6.87 3.69
C LEU A 23 -10.34 -7.29 3.94
N GLU A 24 -10.55 -8.47 4.54
CA GLU A 24 -11.91 -8.99 4.77
C GLU A 24 -12.74 -8.11 5.72
N LYS A 25 -12.09 -7.49 6.71
CA LYS A 25 -12.75 -6.75 7.81
C LYS A 25 -12.75 -5.24 7.63
N ARG A 26 -12.15 -4.72 6.55
CA ARG A 26 -11.98 -3.29 6.32
C ARG A 26 -11.98 -3.00 4.84
N ASP A 27 -12.65 -1.91 4.44
CA ASP A 27 -12.64 -1.39 3.06
C ASP A 27 -11.28 -0.77 2.71
N ALA A 28 -10.26 -1.60 2.56
CA ALA A 28 -8.87 -1.25 2.27
C ALA A 28 -8.19 -2.40 1.51
N ILE A 29 -7.05 -2.09 0.90
CA ILE A 29 -6.18 -3.07 0.24
C ILE A 29 -4.92 -3.29 1.06
N PHE A 30 -4.28 -4.43 0.89
CA PHE A 30 -3.08 -4.80 1.62
C PHE A 30 -2.01 -5.38 0.69
N ARG A 31 -0.75 -5.07 0.97
CA ARG A 31 0.39 -5.74 0.36
C ARG A 31 1.59 -5.80 1.30
N SER A 32 2.25 -6.96 1.32
CA SER A 32 3.54 -7.17 1.98
C SER A 32 4.68 -7.05 0.96
N PHE A 33 5.69 -6.24 1.28
CA PHE A 33 6.93 -6.09 0.52
C PHE A 33 8.10 -6.68 1.31
N LYS A 34 9.00 -7.40 0.63
CA LYS A 34 10.23 -7.96 1.21
C LYS A 34 11.44 -7.50 0.41
N PHE A 35 12.42 -6.93 1.11
CA PHE A 35 13.64 -6.38 0.54
C PHE A 35 14.85 -7.23 0.95
N SER A 36 16.03 -6.95 0.40
CA SER A 36 17.26 -7.67 0.77
C SER A 36 17.77 -7.31 2.17
N ASN A 37 17.52 -6.08 2.65
CA ASN A 37 17.94 -5.60 3.96
C ASN A 37 17.10 -4.39 4.41
N PHE A 38 17.35 -3.91 5.64
CA PHE A 38 16.65 -2.75 6.21
C PHE A 38 16.88 -1.45 5.43
N SER A 39 18.11 -1.18 4.97
CA SER A 39 18.41 0.06 4.23
C SER A 39 17.57 0.19 2.95
N LYS A 40 17.36 -0.92 2.22
CA LYS A 40 16.48 -0.94 1.04
C LYS A 40 15.01 -0.75 1.40
N ALA A 41 14.53 -1.36 2.48
CA ALA A 41 13.17 -1.14 2.97
C ALA A 41 12.93 0.32 3.38
N TRP A 42 13.88 0.92 4.12
CA TRP A 42 13.79 2.30 4.57
C TRP A 42 13.82 3.31 3.42
N GLY A 43 14.67 3.09 2.41
CA GLY A 43 14.72 3.93 1.22
C GLY A 43 13.39 3.89 0.43
N PHE A 44 12.76 2.72 0.33
CA PHE A 44 11.42 2.58 -0.24
C PHE A 44 10.36 3.35 0.56
N MET A 45 10.37 3.22 1.89
CA MET A 45 9.45 3.94 2.78
C MET A 45 9.62 5.46 2.65
N THR A 46 10.85 5.96 2.56
CA THR A 46 11.13 7.39 2.41
C THR A 46 10.52 7.96 1.11
N GLN A 47 10.60 7.21 0.00
CA GLN A 47 9.97 7.63 -1.26
C GLN A 47 8.44 7.67 -1.15
N ILE A 48 7.83 6.70 -0.47
CA ILE A 48 6.39 6.71 -0.19
C ILE A 48 6.00 7.93 0.65
N ALA A 49 6.75 8.24 1.71
CA ALA A 49 6.48 9.37 2.58
C ALA A 49 6.44 10.71 1.80
N LEU A 50 7.39 10.93 0.87
CA LEU A 50 7.40 12.12 0.03
C LEU A 50 6.17 12.21 -0.89
N LEU A 51 5.74 11.08 -1.45
CA LEU A 51 4.53 11.04 -2.28
C LEU A 51 3.27 11.23 -1.43
N ALA A 52 3.20 10.62 -0.26
CA ALA A 52 2.08 10.73 0.67
C ALA A 52 1.83 12.20 1.07
N GLU A 53 2.88 12.95 1.41
CA GLU A 53 2.80 14.38 1.68
C GLU A 53 2.31 15.18 0.46
N LYS A 54 2.83 14.87 -0.73
CA LYS A 54 2.41 15.54 -1.97
C LYS A 54 0.92 15.32 -2.28
N PHE A 55 0.40 14.13 -1.99
CA PHE A 55 -0.98 13.76 -2.29
C PHE A 55 -1.95 13.97 -1.12
N ASP A 56 -1.46 14.42 0.05
CA ASP A 56 -2.21 14.49 1.30
C ASP A 56 -2.96 13.17 1.60
N HIS A 57 -2.27 12.05 1.37
CA HIS A 57 -2.82 10.70 1.54
C HIS A 57 -1.76 9.75 2.08
N HIS A 58 -1.90 9.42 3.36
CA HIS A 58 -0.90 8.66 4.10
C HIS A 58 -1.28 7.18 4.23
N PRO A 59 -0.32 6.25 4.06
CA PRO A 59 -0.57 4.83 4.26
C PRO A 59 -0.61 4.48 5.75
N GLU A 60 -1.22 3.35 6.07
CA GLU A 60 -0.95 2.64 7.31
C GLU A 60 0.09 1.55 7.03
N TRP A 61 1.19 1.51 7.79
CA TRP A 61 2.22 0.52 7.54
C TRP A 61 2.86 -0.04 8.82
N PHE A 62 3.48 -1.21 8.66
CA PHE A 62 4.28 -1.86 9.68
C PHE A 62 5.59 -2.34 9.06
N ASN A 63 6.73 -1.96 9.65
CA ASN A 63 8.05 -2.35 9.17
C ASN A 63 8.83 -3.12 10.24
N VAL A 64 9.38 -4.27 9.86
CA VAL A 64 10.35 -5.03 10.65
C VAL A 64 11.50 -5.42 9.74
N TYR A 65 12.67 -4.82 9.97
CA TYR A 65 13.88 -5.03 9.17
C TYR A 65 13.60 -4.87 7.66
N ASN A 66 13.64 -5.95 6.90
CA ASN A 66 13.46 -5.94 5.45
C ASN A 66 12.03 -6.18 4.98
N LYS A 67 11.05 -6.26 5.88
CA LYS A 67 9.63 -6.45 5.54
C LYS A 67 8.84 -5.17 5.79
N VAL A 68 8.03 -4.74 4.82
CA VAL A 68 7.11 -3.60 4.95
C VAL A 68 5.72 -4.08 4.55
N ASP A 69 4.80 -4.07 5.50
CA ASP A 69 3.39 -4.39 5.32
C ASP A 69 2.63 -3.07 5.18
N ILE A 70 1.85 -2.88 4.11
CA ILE A 70 1.13 -1.63 3.81
C ILE A 70 -0.36 -1.93 3.65
N THR A 71 -1.19 -1.13 4.33
CA THR A 71 -2.65 -1.04 4.18
C THR A 71 -3.04 0.36 3.70
#